data_AF-L7V608-F1
#
_entry.id   AF-L7V608-F1
#
_cell.length_a   1.000
_cell.length_b   1.000
_cell.length_c   1.000
_cell.angle_alpha   90.00
_cell.angle_beta   90.00
_cell.angle_gamma   90.00
#
_symmetry.space_group_name_H-M   'P 1'
#
loop_
_entity.id
_entity.type
_entity.pdbx_description
1 polymer ?
#
loop_
_entity_poly.entity_id
_entity_poly.type
_entity_poly.pdbx_seq_one_letter_code
_entity_poly.pdbx_strand_id
1 'polypeptide(L)'
;MQLNRPFATVTPTLDGDVLSVLATNEVTFTITQIQRILTTASGEGIRKVLTRLTAQGVVLHGQVGRTNTYRLNTEHVAAEPILALSRLTATFLDRLQAHLERWGETLKYAAVFGSAATGRMTLSSDIDLFLVRASDPEHDGRPGDLEVWEQQVTELARSVTAWTGNDGRVVEYTEDELRAAAAAGEPLLSDVARQGLTVAGTRAWLNRQLRPIGSATAARRA
;
A
#
# COMPACT_ATOMS: atom_id res chain seq x y z
N MET A 1 3.07 11.27 3.44
CA MET A 1 2.78 10.37 4.58
C MET A 1 3.61 9.09 4.49
N GLN A 2 3.85 8.39 5.61
CA GLN A 2 4.50 7.06 5.60
C GLN A 2 3.45 5.94 5.65
N LEU A 3 3.25 5.18 4.57
CA LEU A 3 2.23 4.13 4.51
C LEU A 3 2.49 2.94 5.46
N ASN A 4 3.75 2.72 5.83
CA ASN A 4 4.15 1.74 6.85
C ASN A 4 3.95 2.24 8.29
N ARG A 5 3.65 3.53 8.49
CA ARG A 5 3.38 4.13 9.81
C ARG A 5 2.21 5.13 9.73
N PRO A 6 0.97 4.66 9.52
CA PRO A 6 -0.20 5.53 9.30
C PRO A 6 -0.39 6.63 10.36
N PHE A 7 -0.25 6.29 11.64
CA PHE A 7 -0.41 7.24 12.75
C PHE A 7 0.62 8.36 12.76
N ALA A 8 1.82 8.17 12.19
CA ALA A 8 2.84 9.20 12.15
C ALA A 8 2.40 10.44 11.35
N THR A 9 1.34 10.33 10.54
CA THR A 9 0.70 11.45 9.83
C THR A 9 0.14 12.51 10.79
N VAL A 10 -0.35 12.12 11.97
CA VAL A 10 -0.99 13.03 12.93
C VAL A 10 -0.32 13.03 14.31
N THR A 11 0.34 11.93 14.68
CA THR A 11 1.04 11.78 15.95
C THR A 11 2.34 10.98 15.75
N PRO A 12 3.47 11.63 15.42
CA PRO A 12 4.76 10.98 15.16
C PRO A 12 5.48 10.57 16.46
N THR A 13 4.74 10.07 17.44
CA THR A 13 5.21 9.66 18.77
C THR A 13 4.90 8.19 19.01
N LEU A 14 5.46 7.63 20.09
CA LEU A 14 5.20 6.24 20.50
C LEU A 14 3.72 5.96 20.78
N ASP A 15 2.91 6.98 21.11
CA ASP A 15 1.45 6.87 21.24
C ASP A 15 0.82 6.30 19.97
N GLY A 16 1.19 6.85 18.82
CA GLY A 16 0.67 6.42 17.52
C GLY A 16 1.04 4.98 17.20
N ASP A 17 2.28 4.61 17.48
CA ASP A 17 2.75 3.24 17.26
C ASP A 17 2.02 2.23 18.15
N VAL A 18 1.86 2.55 19.45
CA VAL A 18 1.13 1.70 20.39
C VAL A 18 -0.34 1.58 19.98
N LEU A 19 -0.99 2.69 19.62
CA LEU A 19 -2.36 2.67 19.12
C LEU A 19 -2.49 1.87 17.83
N SER A 20 -1.53 1.95 16.92
CA SER A 20 -1.52 1.13 15.70
C SER A 20 -1.49 -0.36 16.01
N VAL A 21 -0.71 -0.78 17.01
CA VAL A 21 -0.69 -2.18 17.47
C VAL A 21 -2.03 -2.57 18.10
N LEU A 22 -2.54 -1.76 19.03
CA LEU A 22 -3.79 -2.08 19.75
C LEU A 22 -5.04 -2.01 18.86
N ALA A 23 -5.01 -1.24 17.77
CA ALA A 23 -6.05 -1.20 16.75
C ALA A 23 -6.08 -2.46 15.86
N THR A 24 -5.10 -3.35 16.00
CA THR A 24 -5.03 -4.60 15.23
C THR A 24 -5.90 -5.67 15.87
N ASN A 25 -7.14 -5.82 15.38
CA ASN A 25 -8.16 -6.77 15.88
C ASN A 25 -8.56 -6.55 17.36
N GLU A 26 -9.64 -7.21 17.79
CA GLU A 26 -10.15 -7.15 19.17
C GLU A 26 -9.36 -8.08 20.13
N VAL A 27 -8.03 -8.04 20.06
CA VAL A 27 -7.16 -8.90 20.86
C VAL A 27 -6.47 -8.12 21.98
N THR A 28 -6.18 -8.81 23.07
CA THR A 28 -5.41 -8.27 24.19
C THR A 28 -3.92 -8.49 24.02
N PHE A 29 -3.11 -7.49 24.37
CA PHE A 29 -1.65 -7.52 24.29
C PHE A 29 -0.99 -7.31 25.66
N THR A 30 0.16 -7.95 25.87
CA THR A 30 1.09 -7.63 26.96
C THR A 30 2.13 -6.62 26.48
N ILE A 31 2.81 -5.95 27.41
CA ILE A 31 3.90 -5.02 27.08
C ILE A 31 4.99 -5.72 26.24
N THR A 32 5.35 -6.96 26.59
CA THR A 32 6.35 -7.74 25.86
C THR A 32 5.90 -8.10 24.45
N GLN A 33 4.60 -8.35 24.24
CA GLN A 33 4.05 -8.57 22.89
C GLN A 33 4.13 -7.29 22.05
N ILE A 34 3.74 -6.14 22.61
CA ILE A 34 3.84 -4.83 21.94
C ILE A 34 5.31 -4.53 21.60
N GLN A 35 6.23 -4.73 22.54
CA GLN A 35 7.66 -4.47 22.33
C GLN A 35 8.28 -5.33 21.22
N ARG A 36 7.81 -6.57 21.05
CA ARG A 36 8.26 -7.45 19.97
C ARG A 36 7.77 -6.97 18.58
N ILE A 37 6.64 -6.28 18.53
CA ILE A 37 6.11 -5.67 17.31
C ILE A 37 6.83 -4.33 17.06
N LEU A 38 6.95 -3.50 18.09
CA LEU A 38 7.63 -2.20 18.06
C LEU A 38 9.10 -2.34 18.47
N THR A 39 9.90 -2.92 17.59
CA THR A 39 11.29 -3.33 17.88
C THR A 39 12.22 -2.20 18.33
N THR A 40 11.88 -0.95 18.04
CA THR A 40 12.64 0.25 18.41
C THR A 40 12.20 0.87 19.75
N ALA A 41 11.09 0.42 20.32
CA ALA A 41 10.52 0.97 21.55
C ALA A 41 11.01 0.23 22.80
N SER A 42 11.28 0.97 23.88
CA SER A 42 11.59 0.37 25.18
C SER A 42 10.32 -0.06 25.92
N GLY A 43 10.39 -1.14 26.70
CA GLY A 43 9.28 -1.61 27.52
C GLY A 43 8.79 -0.56 28.52
N GLU A 44 9.68 0.28 29.04
CA GLU A 44 9.32 1.40 29.93
C GLU A 44 8.60 2.53 29.18
N GLY A 45 9.03 2.84 27.95
CA GLY A 45 8.31 3.79 27.09
C GLY A 45 6.89 3.31 26.80
N ILE A 46 6.73 2.04 26.42
CA ILE A 46 5.43 1.41 26.18
C ILE A 46 4.56 1.47 27.44
N ARG A 47 5.12 1.16 28.62
CA ARG A 47 4.39 1.23 29.90
C ARG A 47 3.83 2.62 30.18
N LYS A 48 4.65 3.67 29.98
CA LYS A 48 4.23 5.06 30.19
C LYS A 48 3.10 5.46 29.24
N VAL A 49 3.19 5.08 27.96
CA VAL A 49 2.14 5.31 26.96
C VAL A 49 0.85 4.59 27.36
N LEU A 50 0.92 3.30 27.68
CA LEU A 50 -0.26 2.52 28.08
C LEU A 50 -0.91 3.08 29.34
N THR A 51 -0.12 3.52 30.32
CA THR A 51 -0.62 4.16 31.54
C THR A 51 -1.42 5.43 31.18
N ARG A 52 -0.86 6.29 30.32
CA ARG A 52 -1.55 7.50 29.85
C ARG A 52 -2.83 7.18 29.07
N LEU A 53 -2.77 6.28 28.09
CA LEU A 53 -3.93 5.92 27.26
C LEU A 53 -5.03 5.23 28.07
N THR A 54 -4.66 4.47 29.11
CA THR A 54 -5.60 3.87 30.07
C THR A 54 -6.26 4.94 30.93
N ALA A 55 -5.51 5.93 31.40
CA ALA A 55 -6.07 7.05 32.16
C ALA A 55 -7.07 7.89 31.32
N GLN A 56 -6.92 7.91 30.00
CA GLN A 56 -7.87 8.54 29.07
C GLN A 56 -9.06 7.64 28.72
N GLY A 57 -9.06 6.36 29.12
CA GLY A 57 -10.12 5.39 28.80
C GLY A 57 -10.11 4.85 27.37
N VAL A 58 -9.17 5.29 26.52
CA VAL A 58 -8.99 4.80 25.13
C VAL A 58 -8.44 3.38 25.10
N VAL A 59 -7.67 3.00 26.13
CA VAL A 59 -7.14 1.65 26.30
C VAL A 59 -7.71 1.04 27.57
N LEU A 60 -8.14 -0.20 27.49
CA LEU A 60 -8.58 -0.97 28.65
C LEU A 60 -7.40 -1.76 29.19
N HIS A 61 -7.18 -1.65 30.50
CA HIS A 61 -6.23 -2.46 31.25
C HIS A 61 -6.98 -3.61 31.92
N GLY A 62 -6.45 -4.82 31.76
CA GLY A 62 -6.96 -6.03 32.39
C GLY A 62 -5.84 -6.92 32.87
N GLN A 63 -6.20 -8.02 33.54
CA GLN A 63 -5.24 -8.96 34.10
C GLN A 63 -5.69 -10.40 33.83
N VAL A 64 -4.79 -11.21 33.29
CA VAL A 64 -4.98 -12.67 33.13
C VAL A 64 -3.95 -13.37 33.99
N GLY A 65 -4.40 -13.99 35.08
CA GLY A 65 -3.53 -14.55 36.11
C GLY A 65 -2.67 -13.46 36.75
N ARG A 66 -1.35 -13.50 36.53
CA ARG A 66 -0.39 -12.48 37.03
C ARG A 66 0.05 -11.48 35.95
N THR A 67 -0.51 -11.59 34.75
CA THR A 67 -0.05 -10.87 33.57
C THR A 67 -0.98 -9.70 33.25
N ASN A 68 -0.42 -8.50 33.17
CA ASN A 68 -1.13 -7.31 32.69
C ASN A 68 -1.35 -7.37 31.18
N THR A 69 -2.57 -7.06 30.76
CA THR A 69 -3.03 -7.07 29.38
C THR A 69 -3.70 -5.76 29.02
N TYR A 70 -3.61 -5.37 27.76
CA TYR A 70 -4.09 -4.09 27.24
C TYR A 70 -4.80 -4.33 25.91
N ARG A 71 -5.93 -3.68 25.70
CA ARG A 71 -6.65 -3.69 24.42
C ARG A 71 -7.24 -2.32 24.13
N LEU A 72 -7.50 -2.01 22.87
CA LEU A 72 -8.27 -0.83 22.50
C LEU A 72 -9.68 -0.93 23.14
N ASN A 73 -10.16 0.19 23.70
CA ASN A 73 -11.54 0.33 24.12
C ASN A 73 -12.41 0.62 22.89
N THR A 74 -13.09 -0.37 22.34
CA THR A 74 -13.93 -0.22 21.14
C THR A 74 -15.21 0.58 21.39
N GLU A 75 -15.63 0.75 22.65
CA GLU A 75 -16.79 1.56 23.04
C GLU A 75 -16.45 3.04 23.25
N HIS A 76 -15.16 3.39 23.31
CA HIS A 76 -14.74 4.77 23.48
C HIS A 76 -15.06 5.59 22.22
N VAL A 77 -15.50 6.85 22.38
CA VAL A 77 -15.86 7.73 21.25
C VAL A 77 -14.72 7.95 20.25
N ALA A 78 -13.47 7.82 20.70
CA ALA A 78 -12.28 7.92 19.84
C ALA A 78 -11.90 6.61 19.12
N ALA A 79 -12.57 5.49 19.39
CA ALA A 79 -12.22 4.18 18.84
C ALA A 79 -12.32 4.16 17.31
N GLU A 80 -13.42 4.66 16.75
CA GLU A 80 -13.62 4.71 15.30
C GLU A 80 -12.56 5.58 14.60
N PRO A 81 -12.26 6.82 15.05
CA PRO A 81 -11.14 7.59 14.49
C PRO A 81 -9.77 6.89 14.57
N ILE A 82 -9.47 6.20 15.67
CA ILE A 82 -8.22 5.44 15.85
C ILE A 82 -8.15 4.29 14.84
N LEU A 83 -9.24 3.52 14.69
CA LEU A 83 -9.34 2.45 13.70
C LEU A 83 -9.21 3.00 12.28
N ALA A 84 -9.84 4.13 11.97
CA ALA A 84 -9.70 4.79 10.68
C ALA A 84 -8.25 5.22 10.39
N LEU A 85 -7.58 5.83 11.36
CA LEU A 85 -6.15 6.19 11.24
C LEU A 85 -5.26 4.96 11.02
N SER A 86 -5.55 3.84 11.71
CA SER A 86 -4.81 2.58 11.52
C SER A 86 -4.96 2.00 10.10
N ARG A 87 -6.05 2.36 9.40
CA ARG A 87 -6.42 1.86 8.07
C ARG A 87 -6.12 2.83 6.93
N LEU A 88 -5.39 3.92 7.15
CA LEU A 88 -5.12 4.92 6.10
C LEU A 88 -4.48 4.30 4.85
N THR A 89 -3.59 3.32 5.01
CA THR A 89 -2.96 2.63 3.86
C THR A 89 -3.97 1.86 3.03
N ALA A 90 -4.85 1.09 3.67
CA ALA A 90 -5.94 0.40 2.97
C ALA A 90 -6.88 1.42 2.30
N THR A 91 -7.26 2.48 3.02
CA THR A 91 -8.10 3.56 2.51
C THR A 91 -7.48 4.23 1.27
N PHE A 92 -6.16 4.43 1.26
CA PHE A 92 -5.45 4.96 0.10
C PHE A 92 -5.51 4.01 -1.09
N LEU A 93 -5.24 2.72 -0.88
CA LEU A 93 -5.30 1.71 -1.95
C LEU A 93 -6.72 1.57 -2.51
N ASP A 94 -7.74 1.58 -1.66
CA ASP A 94 -9.15 1.52 -2.07
C ASP A 94 -9.54 2.75 -2.90
N ARG A 95 -9.10 3.95 -2.50
CA ARG A 95 -9.31 5.19 -3.27
C ARG A 95 -8.60 5.14 -4.62
N LEU A 96 -7.38 4.60 -4.66
CA LEU A 96 -6.61 4.44 -5.88
C LEU A 96 -7.31 3.46 -6.84
N GLN A 97 -7.76 2.32 -6.34
CA GLN A 97 -8.53 1.35 -7.12
C GLN A 97 -9.82 1.98 -7.68
N ALA A 98 -10.63 2.63 -6.85
CA ALA A 98 -11.87 3.29 -7.28
C ALA A 98 -11.63 4.45 -8.27
N HIS A 99 -10.43 5.06 -8.24
CA HIS A 99 -10.03 6.04 -9.25
C HIS A 99 -9.73 5.38 -10.59
N LEU A 100 -8.94 4.31 -10.58
CA LEU A 100 -8.49 3.60 -11.78
C LEU A 100 -9.61 2.78 -12.45
N GLU A 101 -10.59 2.30 -11.69
CA GLU A 101 -11.78 1.61 -12.23
C GLU A 101 -12.54 2.45 -13.26
N ARG A 102 -12.47 3.79 -13.15
CA ARG A 102 -13.13 4.73 -14.06
C ARG A 102 -12.45 4.86 -15.43
N TRP A 103 -11.25 4.28 -15.58
CA TRP A 103 -10.48 4.37 -16.82
C TRP A 103 -10.92 3.30 -17.83
N GLY A 104 -11.66 2.29 -17.39
CA GLY A 104 -12.23 1.27 -18.28
C GLY A 104 -11.18 0.35 -18.89
N GLU A 105 -11.42 -0.12 -20.11
CA GLU A 105 -10.59 -1.15 -20.77
C GLU A 105 -9.23 -0.63 -21.28
N THR A 106 -9.01 0.69 -21.29
CA THR A 106 -7.72 1.29 -21.67
C THR A 106 -6.64 0.92 -20.67
N LEU A 107 -6.95 0.86 -19.38
CA LEU A 107 -6.05 0.41 -18.33
C LEU A 107 -6.09 -1.12 -18.20
N LYS A 108 -4.97 -1.78 -18.47
CA LYS A 108 -4.84 -3.25 -18.35
C LYS A 108 -4.35 -3.69 -16.98
N TYR A 109 -3.45 -2.91 -16.38
CA TYR A 109 -2.87 -3.24 -15.09
C TYR A 109 -2.34 -2.00 -14.38
N ALA A 110 -2.48 -1.98 -13.06
CA ALA A 110 -1.83 -0.99 -12.22
C ALA A 110 -1.32 -1.59 -10.91
N ALA A 111 -0.17 -1.12 -10.45
CA ALA A 111 0.36 -1.47 -9.14
C ALA A 111 1.11 -0.33 -8.47
N VAL A 112 0.98 -0.22 -7.15
CA VAL A 112 1.92 0.56 -6.33
C VAL A 112 3.17 -0.28 -6.11
N PHE A 113 4.35 0.30 -6.28
CA PHE A 113 5.62 -0.41 -6.06
C PHE A 113 6.61 0.41 -5.24
N GLY A 114 7.86 -0.04 -5.16
CA GLY A 114 8.94 0.68 -4.48
C GLY A 114 8.79 0.72 -2.95
N SER A 115 9.16 1.86 -2.35
CA SER A 115 9.21 2.02 -0.90
C SER A 115 7.83 1.86 -0.22
N ALA A 116 6.78 2.29 -0.92
CA ALA A 116 5.37 2.15 -0.52
C ALA A 116 4.96 0.68 -0.38
N ALA A 117 5.33 -0.16 -1.35
CA ALA A 117 4.97 -1.57 -1.36
C ALA A 117 5.84 -2.43 -0.44
N THR A 118 7.09 -2.03 -0.20
CA THR A 118 8.05 -2.77 0.64
C THR A 118 7.98 -2.42 2.12
N GLY A 119 7.15 -1.45 2.50
CA GLY A 119 7.01 -0.99 3.89
C GLY A 119 8.23 -0.22 4.40
N ARG A 120 9.02 0.38 3.50
CA ARG A 120 10.28 1.07 3.80
C ARG A 120 10.22 2.59 3.59
N MET A 121 9.01 3.16 3.53
CA MET A 121 8.85 4.60 3.32
C MET A 121 9.49 5.42 4.45
N THR A 122 10.02 6.57 4.07
CA THR A 122 10.49 7.65 4.95
C THR A 122 9.63 8.90 4.72
N LEU A 123 9.92 10.00 5.43
CA LEU A 123 9.19 11.27 5.23
C LEU A 123 9.42 11.89 3.84
N SER A 124 10.51 11.53 3.16
CA SER A 124 10.86 12.04 1.84
C SER A 124 10.55 11.06 0.72
N SER A 125 9.85 9.96 1.01
CA SER A 125 9.47 8.96 0.01
C SER A 125 8.37 9.48 -0.91
N ASP A 126 8.51 9.17 -2.18
CA ASP A 126 7.48 9.24 -3.22
C ASP A 126 6.55 8.01 -3.16
N ILE A 127 5.49 8.05 -3.96
CA ILE A 127 4.63 6.92 -4.26
C ILE A 127 4.78 6.59 -5.73
N ASP A 128 5.43 5.46 -6.02
CA ASP A 128 5.61 4.97 -7.38
C ASP A 128 4.42 4.10 -7.82
N LEU A 129 3.85 4.45 -8.97
CA LEU A 129 2.77 3.77 -9.65
C LEU A 129 3.25 3.21 -10.97
N PHE A 130 2.97 1.94 -11.20
CA PHE A 130 3.21 1.26 -12.45
C PHE A 130 1.88 1.09 -13.17
N LEU A 131 1.73 1.63 -14.37
CA LEU A 131 0.53 1.52 -15.19
C LEU A 131 0.84 0.82 -16.51
N VAL A 132 -0.08 -0.02 -16.96
CA VAL A 132 -0.04 -0.61 -18.29
C VAL A 132 -1.33 -0.29 -19.03
N ARG A 133 -1.21 0.39 -20.17
CA ARG A 133 -2.33 0.66 -21.07
C ARG A 133 -2.39 -0.33 -22.23
N ALA A 134 -3.58 -0.47 -22.80
CA ALA A 134 -3.78 -1.19 -24.06
C ALA A 134 -2.86 -0.61 -25.14
N SER A 135 -2.30 -1.45 -26.01
CA SER A 135 -1.68 -0.96 -27.24
C SER A 135 -2.76 -0.35 -28.14
N ASP A 136 -2.46 0.78 -28.77
CA ASP A 136 -3.35 1.34 -29.79
C ASP A 136 -3.44 0.37 -30.97
N PRO A 137 -4.64 -0.05 -31.40
CA PRO A 137 -4.77 -0.75 -32.66
C PRO A 137 -4.31 0.22 -33.76
N GLU A 138 -3.24 -0.14 -34.45
CA GLU A 138 -2.73 0.58 -35.62
C GLU A 138 -3.92 1.04 -36.50
N HIS A 139 -4.15 2.36 -36.52
CA HIS A 139 -5.00 3.10 -37.47
C HIS A 139 -6.53 3.22 -37.25
N ASP A 140 -7.08 3.03 -36.05
CA ASP A 140 -8.44 3.55 -35.73
C ASP A 140 -8.47 4.55 -34.54
N GLY A 141 -7.29 4.99 -34.11
CA GLY A 141 -7.10 5.98 -33.04
C GLY A 141 -7.72 7.33 -33.38
N ARG A 142 -8.94 7.56 -32.89
CA ARG A 142 -9.24 8.68 -32.00
C ARG A 142 -8.04 9.56 -31.61
N PRO A 143 -7.60 10.65 -32.29
CA PRO A 143 -6.53 11.50 -31.76
C PRO A 143 -6.75 12.00 -30.31
N GLY A 144 -8.00 11.97 -29.81
CA GLY A 144 -8.33 12.28 -28.42
C GLY A 144 -8.02 11.19 -27.38
N ASP A 145 -7.77 9.92 -27.76
CA ASP A 145 -7.65 8.83 -26.77
C ASP A 145 -6.31 8.88 -26.02
N LEU A 146 -5.21 9.25 -26.71
CA LEU A 146 -3.90 9.47 -26.08
C LEU A 146 -3.89 10.75 -25.22
N GLU A 147 -4.47 11.85 -25.71
CA GLU A 147 -4.58 13.10 -24.94
C GLU A 147 -5.40 12.89 -23.65
N VAL A 148 -6.50 12.14 -23.73
CA VAL A 148 -7.31 11.77 -22.56
C VAL A 148 -6.51 10.94 -21.59
N TRP A 149 -5.73 9.96 -22.07
CA TRP A 149 -4.88 9.14 -21.22
C TRP A 149 -3.80 9.96 -20.51
N GLU A 150 -3.06 10.82 -21.22
CA GLU A 150 -2.04 11.69 -20.63
C GLU A 150 -2.63 12.63 -19.56
N GLN A 151 -3.83 13.17 -19.83
CA GLN A 151 -4.57 13.97 -18.86
C GLN A 151 -4.95 13.15 -17.63
N GLN A 152 -5.43 11.92 -17.81
CA GLN A 152 -5.78 11.00 -16.73
C GLN A 152 -4.56 10.65 -15.86
N VAL A 153 -3.41 10.35 -16.47
CA VAL A 153 -2.14 10.07 -15.77
C VAL A 153 -1.68 11.28 -14.95
N THR A 154 -1.73 12.48 -15.55
CA THR A 154 -1.37 13.73 -14.87
C THR A 154 -2.28 13.98 -13.66
N GLU A 155 -3.59 13.79 -13.84
CA GLU A 155 -4.59 13.97 -12.78
C GLU A 155 -4.45 12.92 -11.67
N LEU A 156 -4.07 11.69 -12.01
CA LEU A 156 -3.79 10.64 -11.05
C LEU A 156 -2.59 10.98 -10.16
N ALA A 157 -1.46 11.39 -10.76
CA ALA A 157 -0.28 11.81 -10.02
C ALA A 157 -0.61 12.95 -9.04
N ARG A 158 -1.33 13.97 -9.53
CA ARG A 158 -1.82 15.09 -8.72
C ARG A 158 -2.75 14.63 -7.59
N SER A 159 -3.64 13.70 -7.87
CA SER A 159 -4.58 13.14 -6.89
C SER A 159 -3.86 12.38 -5.78
N VAL A 160 -2.89 11.51 -6.13
CA VAL A 160 -2.06 10.78 -5.15
C VAL A 160 -1.32 11.76 -4.24
N THR A 161 -0.75 12.82 -4.80
CA THR A 161 -0.10 13.87 -4.00
C THR A 161 -1.09 14.59 -3.09
N ALA A 162 -2.27 14.95 -3.59
CA ALA A 162 -3.29 15.58 -2.77
C ALA A 162 -3.80 14.68 -1.63
N TRP A 163 -3.91 13.37 -1.86
CA TRP A 163 -4.44 12.43 -0.86
C TRP A 163 -3.43 12.06 0.22
N THR A 164 -2.14 12.03 -0.11
CA THR A 164 -1.10 11.43 0.76
C THR A 164 -0.02 12.42 1.20
N GLY A 165 0.08 13.57 0.52
CA GLY A 165 1.19 14.52 0.65
C GLY A 165 2.53 14.02 0.11
N ASN A 166 2.58 12.85 -0.55
CA ASN A 166 3.79 12.34 -1.21
C ASN A 166 3.79 12.69 -2.70
N ASP A 167 4.97 12.85 -3.29
CA ASP A 167 5.10 12.99 -4.76
C ASP A 167 4.60 11.72 -5.45
N GLY A 168 3.60 11.85 -6.34
CA GLY A 168 3.01 10.73 -7.07
C GLY A 168 3.73 10.54 -8.40
N ARG A 169 4.47 9.43 -8.57
CA ARG A 169 5.27 9.16 -9.76
C ARG A 169 4.67 8.00 -10.53
N VAL A 170 4.47 8.20 -11.83
CA VAL A 170 3.90 7.19 -12.71
C VAL A 170 4.95 6.71 -13.70
N VAL A 171 5.11 5.40 -13.79
CA VAL A 171 5.82 4.72 -14.87
C VAL A 171 4.78 4.02 -15.73
N GLU A 172 4.72 4.41 -16.99
CA GLU A 172 3.77 3.92 -17.98
C GLU A 172 4.42 2.93 -18.95
N TYR A 173 3.67 1.89 -19.32
CA TYR A 173 3.95 1.02 -20.45
C TYR A 173 2.67 0.82 -21.28
N THR A 174 2.81 0.68 -22.59
CA THR A 174 1.83 -0.06 -23.41
C THR A 174 2.02 -1.57 -23.23
N GLU A 175 1.04 -2.39 -23.65
CA GLU A 175 1.20 -3.84 -23.62
C GLU A 175 2.41 -4.33 -24.45
N ASP A 176 2.69 -3.68 -25.58
CA ASP A 176 3.83 -4.04 -26.44
C ASP A 176 5.17 -3.62 -25.84
N GLU A 177 5.27 -2.41 -25.28
CA GLU A 177 6.48 -1.96 -24.56
C GLU A 177 6.74 -2.84 -23.34
N LEU A 178 5.68 -3.26 -22.63
CA LEU A 178 5.81 -4.17 -21.50
C LEU A 178 6.45 -5.50 -21.94
N ARG A 179 5.98 -6.09 -23.04
CA ARG A 179 6.53 -7.34 -23.57
C ARG A 179 7.97 -7.17 -24.04
N ALA A 180 8.29 -6.05 -24.69
CA ALA A 180 9.65 -5.74 -25.12
C ALA A 180 10.61 -5.58 -23.93
N ALA A 181 10.20 -4.82 -22.90
CA ALA A 181 10.97 -4.63 -21.68
C ALA A 181 11.13 -5.95 -20.89
N ALA A 182 10.11 -6.79 -20.87
CA ALA A 182 10.19 -8.13 -20.26
C ALA A 182 11.20 -9.01 -20.99
N ALA A 183 11.23 -9.00 -22.32
CA ALA A 183 12.20 -9.73 -23.13
C ALA A 183 13.64 -9.21 -22.92
N ALA A 184 13.79 -7.90 -22.68
CA ALA A 184 15.07 -7.27 -22.35
C ALA A 184 15.55 -7.53 -20.91
N GLY A 185 14.72 -8.13 -20.05
CA GLY A 185 15.07 -8.42 -18.66
C GLY A 185 15.06 -7.17 -17.75
N GLU A 186 14.17 -6.21 -18.05
CA GLU A 186 14.04 -4.95 -17.29
C GLU A 186 13.86 -5.20 -15.77
N PRO A 187 14.81 -4.77 -14.91
CA PRO A 187 14.77 -5.06 -13.47
C PRO A 187 13.51 -4.55 -12.77
N LEU A 188 12.99 -3.39 -13.21
CA LEU A 188 11.76 -2.79 -12.67
C LEU A 188 10.59 -3.77 -12.71
N LEU A 189 10.44 -4.53 -13.80
CA LEU A 189 9.32 -5.46 -13.97
C LEU A 189 9.38 -6.62 -12.98
N SER A 190 10.59 -7.08 -12.66
CA SER A 190 10.80 -8.11 -11.62
C SER A 190 10.41 -7.59 -10.23
N ASP A 191 10.73 -6.33 -9.92
CA ASP A 191 10.36 -5.71 -8.66
C ASP A 191 8.85 -5.53 -8.53
N VAL A 192 8.19 -5.01 -9.57
CA VAL A 192 6.72 -4.89 -9.62
C VAL A 192 6.07 -6.27 -9.50
N ALA A 193 6.57 -7.29 -10.21
CA ALA A 193 6.01 -8.64 -10.17
C ALA A 193 6.16 -9.33 -8.80
N ARG A 194 7.22 -9.01 -8.05
CA ARG A 194 7.53 -9.62 -6.75
C ARG A 194 6.85 -8.89 -5.59
N GLN A 195 6.93 -7.57 -5.59
CA GLN A 195 6.58 -6.73 -4.43
C GLN A 195 5.42 -5.77 -4.70
N GLY A 196 5.02 -5.58 -5.95
CA GLY A 196 3.95 -4.64 -6.30
C GLY A 196 2.60 -4.99 -5.63
N LEU A 197 1.91 -3.95 -5.17
CA LEU A 197 0.54 -4.01 -4.68
C LEU A 197 -0.40 -3.72 -5.86
N THR A 198 -1.00 -4.75 -6.43
CA THR A 198 -1.95 -4.61 -7.54
C THR A 198 -3.17 -3.80 -7.11
N VAL A 199 -3.50 -2.75 -7.88
CA VAL A 199 -4.65 -1.85 -7.64
C VAL A 199 -5.58 -1.74 -8.85
N ALA A 200 -5.20 -2.27 -10.01
CA ALA A 200 -6.09 -2.53 -11.14
C ALA A 200 -5.61 -3.73 -11.96
N GLY A 201 -6.54 -4.45 -12.60
CA GLY A 201 -6.24 -5.68 -13.31
C GLY A 201 -5.92 -6.84 -12.37
N THR A 202 -5.08 -7.79 -12.81
CA THR A 202 -4.70 -8.94 -11.97
C THR A 202 -3.21 -9.23 -12.04
N ARG A 203 -2.63 -9.65 -10.91
CA ARG A 203 -1.22 -10.10 -10.86
C ARG A 203 -0.96 -11.29 -11.79
N ALA A 204 -1.96 -12.16 -11.97
CA ALA A 204 -1.89 -13.27 -12.93
C ALA A 204 -1.75 -12.76 -14.38
N TRP A 205 -2.42 -11.67 -14.74
CA TRP A 205 -2.26 -11.03 -16.04
C TRP A 205 -0.83 -10.50 -16.22
N LEU A 206 -0.29 -9.76 -15.25
CA LEU A 206 1.09 -9.25 -15.32
C LEU A 206 2.08 -10.41 -15.49
N ASN A 207 1.98 -11.44 -14.65
CA ASN A 207 2.86 -12.60 -14.72
C ASN A 207 2.79 -13.34 -16.06
N ARG A 208 1.68 -13.28 -16.80
CA ARG A 208 1.61 -13.84 -18.16
C ARG A 208 2.39 -13.01 -19.17
N GLN A 209 2.32 -11.68 -19.06
CA GLN A 209 3.07 -10.77 -19.94
C GLN A 209 4.59 -10.87 -19.75
N LEU A 210 5.03 -11.19 -18.52
CA LEU A 210 6.46 -11.33 -18.18
C LEU A 210 7.06 -12.70 -18.52
N ARG A 211 6.26 -13.68 -18.96
CA ARG A 211 6.80 -14.99 -19.35
C ARG A 211 7.56 -14.84 -20.67
N PRO A 212 8.79 -15.35 -20.77
CA PRO A 212 9.49 -15.37 -22.04
C PRO A 212 8.67 -16.15 -23.07
N ILE A 213 8.46 -15.54 -24.23
CA ILE A 213 7.83 -16.15 -25.41
C ILE A 213 8.82 -17.22 -25.91
N GLY A 214 8.80 -18.42 -25.29
CA GLY A 214 9.76 -19.48 -25.61
C GLY A 214 9.72 -20.73 -24.76
N SER A 215 9.11 -20.76 -23.57
CA SER A 215 9.11 -21.97 -22.74
C SER A 215 7.99 -23.00 -23.05
N ALA A 216 7.19 -22.78 -24.10
CA ALA A 216 6.08 -23.67 -24.46
C ALA A 216 6.46 -24.79 -25.45
N THR A 217 7.69 -24.85 -25.95
CA THR A 217 8.08 -25.79 -27.03
C THR A 217 9.08 -26.89 -26.63
N ALA A 218 9.51 -26.97 -25.36
CA ALA A 218 10.49 -27.97 -24.92
C ALA A 218 9.90 -29.20 -24.20
N ALA A 219 8.59 -29.27 -23.95
CA ALA A 219 7.94 -30.39 -23.26
C ALA A 219 7.27 -31.43 -24.18
N ARG A 220 7.53 -31.36 -25.49
CA ARG A 220 7.04 -32.33 -26.49
C ARG A 220 8.15 -32.69 -27.48
N ARG A 221 9.18 -33.39 -26.99
CA ARG A 221 10.05 -34.33 -27.72
C ARG A 221 11.28 -34.65 -26.88
N ALA A 222 11.18 -35.70 -26.07
CA ALA A 222 12.18 -36.73 -25.82
C ALA A 222 11.56 -37.73 -24.84
#